data_AF-A0A930AK68-F1
#
_entry.id   AF-A0A930AK68-F1
#
_cell.length_a   1.000
_cell.length_b   1.000
_cell.length_c   1.000
_cell.angle_alpha   90.00
_cell.angle_beta   90.00
_cell.angle_gamma   90.00
#
_symmetry.space_group_name_H-M   'P 1'
#
loop_
_entity.id
_entity.type
_entity.pdbx_description
1 polymer ?
#
loop_
_entity_poly.entity_id
_entity_poly.type
_entity_poly.pdbx_seq_one_letter_code
_entity_poly.pdbx_strand_id
1 'polypeptide(L)'
;MKLLRNILIGILALAFVGVAIYLGFNQRKPEQKPETSVVEEKAELKLKQASVYQFEDLDYRFVVADIEVSHADDLQAKDLITSEGVSLAKLDKYKTTFTEKEYDWNKLGLKEKQQNHQIRVFIPVLDSKLTKITLTSDKYKDISVDIALNTKIITDNKEFSTAAKATPTPAPTITPTDNTHYAIFELPNTALVQRIDGMEVAYSLPSQARVFAVRLKEANSKKIVGAVLNVTTGEKVNAEDSAVYSVRYDNLLNLSVADKPNAVLLFVVLDPERSIVLGDCSLTLTYESGETVEMSGEEVTQ
;
A
#
# COMPACT_ATOMS: atom_id res chain seq x y z
N MET A 1 -2.94 92.49 -38.45
CA MET A 1 -2.90 91.62 -37.25
C MET A 1 -4.14 90.77 -37.00
N LYS A 2 -5.37 91.12 -37.46
CA LYS A 2 -6.57 90.29 -37.24
C LYS A 2 -6.61 88.99 -38.07
N LEU A 3 -6.03 88.99 -39.28
CA LEU A 3 -6.05 87.84 -40.18
C LEU A 3 -5.16 86.68 -39.71
N LEU A 4 -3.93 86.97 -39.25
CA LEU A 4 -3.04 85.94 -38.68
C LEU A 4 -3.61 85.32 -37.40
N ARG A 5 -4.32 86.10 -36.58
CA ARG A 5 -4.95 85.60 -35.35
C ARG A 5 -6.05 84.57 -35.64
N ASN A 6 -6.84 84.79 -36.69
CA ASN A 6 -7.91 83.88 -37.07
C ASN A 6 -7.38 82.58 -37.70
N ILE A 7 -6.28 82.64 -38.44
CA ILE A 7 -5.62 81.43 -38.99
C ILE A 7 -4.99 80.60 -37.86
N LEU A 8 -4.33 81.26 -36.90
CA LEU A 8 -3.71 80.58 -35.76
C LEU A 8 -4.76 79.89 -34.86
N ILE A 9 -5.90 80.55 -34.63
CA ILE A 9 -7.03 79.97 -33.88
C ILE A 9 -7.65 78.79 -34.64
N GLY A 10 -7.75 78.87 -35.97
CA GLY A 10 -8.27 77.78 -36.81
C GLY A 10 -7.40 76.52 -36.79
N ILE A 11 -6.08 76.69 -36.86
CA ILE A 11 -5.12 75.57 -36.79
C ILE A 11 -5.11 74.96 -35.38
N LEU A 12 -5.19 75.80 -34.34
CA LEU A 12 -5.24 75.33 -32.96
C LEU A 12 -6.53 74.53 -32.68
N ALA A 13 -7.67 74.99 -33.20
CA ALA A 13 -8.94 74.26 -33.08
C ALA A 13 -8.90 72.90 -33.79
N LEU A 14 -8.30 72.82 -34.98
CA LEU A 14 -8.11 71.57 -35.71
C LEU A 14 -7.18 70.59 -34.98
N ALA A 15 -6.11 71.09 -34.34
CA ALA A 15 -5.22 70.28 -33.52
C ALA A 15 -5.94 69.72 -32.28
N PHE A 16 -6.79 70.53 -31.62
CA PHE A 16 -7.59 70.06 -30.47
C PHE A 16 -8.65 69.02 -30.87
N VAL A 17 -9.28 69.16 -32.04
CA VAL A 17 -10.21 68.15 -32.56
C VAL A 17 -9.47 66.85 -32.91
N GLY A 18 -8.28 66.93 -33.49
CA GLY A 18 -7.43 65.76 -33.75
C GLY A 18 -7.01 65.03 -32.48
N VAL A 19 -6.61 65.76 -31.43
CA VAL A 19 -6.25 65.20 -30.12
C VAL A 19 -7.48 64.61 -29.42
N ALA A 20 -8.66 65.24 -29.51
CA ALA A 20 -9.89 64.72 -28.92
C ALA A 20 -10.40 63.44 -29.63
N ILE A 21 -10.23 63.34 -30.95
CA ILE A 21 -10.55 62.11 -31.71
C ILE A 21 -9.52 61.02 -31.41
N TYR A 22 -8.23 61.35 -31.33
CA TYR A 22 -7.17 60.40 -30.98
C TYR A 22 -7.33 59.86 -29.55
N LEU A 23 -7.62 60.75 -28.57
CA LEU A 23 -7.94 60.34 -27.20
C LEU A 23 -9.29 59.62 -27.13
N GLY A 24 -10.30 59.98 -27.94
CA GLY A 24 -11.58 59.27 -28.00
C GLY A 24 -11.48 57.87 -28.60
N PHE A 25 -10.56 57.64 -29.55
CA PHE A 25 -10.25 56.31 -30.07
C PHE A 25 -9.36 55.49 -29.11
N ASN A 26 -8.39 56.12 -28.44
CA ASN A 26 -7.55 55.44 -27.43
C ASN A 26 -8.22 55.28 -26.05
N GLN A 27 -9.34 55.96 -25.79
CA GLN A 27 -10.18 55.79 -24.59
C GLN A 27 -11.41 54.92 -24.86
N ARG A 28 -11.45 54.20 -25.98
CA ARG A 28 -12.13 52.91 -25.97
C ARG A 28 -11.37 52.05 -24.95
N LYS A 29 -11.82 52.13 -23.69
CA LYS A 29 -11.67 51.02 -22.74
C LYS A 29 -11.91 49.78 -23.59
N PRO A 30 -11.02 48.77 -23.61
CA PRO A 30 -11.44 47.49 -24.13
C PRO A 30 -12.78 47.24 -23.44
N GLU A 31 -13.84 47.08 -24.23
CA GLU A 31 -15.07 46.53 -23.69
C GLU A 31 -14.59 45.29 -22.97
N GLN A 32 -14.56 45.38 -21.65
CA GLN A 32 -14.49 44.23 -20.78
C GLN A 32 -15.84 43.59 -21.07
N LYS A 33 -15.91 42.87 -22.20
CA LYS A 33 -16.75 41.71 -22.37
C LYS A 33 -16.67 41.08 -21.00
N PRO A 34 -17.79 40.96 -20.25
CA PRO A 34 -17.70 40.34 -18.95
C PRO A 34 -16.89 39.09 -19.21
N GLU A 35 -15.71 39.02 -18.62
CA GLU A 35 -15.11 37.75 -18.38
C GLU A 35 -16.19 37.13 -17.52
N THR A 36 -17.10 36.39 -18.17
CA THR A 36 -17.50 35.11 -17.64
C THR A 36 -16.15 34.46 -17.38
N SER A 37 -15.59 34.75 -16.20
CA SER A 37 -14.86 33.79 -15.41
C SER A 37 -15.81 32.61 -15.39
N VAL A 38 -15.77 31.83 -16.47
CA VAL A 38 -16.00 30.42 -16.40
C VAL A 38 -14.95 30.05 -15.37
N VAL A 39 -15.39 29.96 -14.11
CA VAL A 39 -14.67 29.18 -13.13
C VAL A 39 -14.57 27.86 -13.85
N GLU A 40 -13.39 27.60 -14.41
CA GLU A 40 -13.13 26.34 -15.07
C GLU A 40 -13.39 25.34 -13.96
N GLU A 41 -14.51 24.63 -14.11
CA GLU A 41 -15.01 23.67 -13.15
C GLU A 41 -13.98 22.55 -13.13
N LYS A 42 -12.96 22.72 -12.27
CA LYS A 42 -11.85 21.79 -12.17
C LYS A 42 -12.32 20.58 -11.40
N ALA A 43 -12.00 19.41 -11.95
CA ALA A 43 -12.21 18.14 -11.27
C ALA A 43 -11.64 18.21 -9.83
N GLU A 44 -12.43 17.78 -8.85
CA GLU A 44 -12.03 17.81 -7.44
C GLU A 44 -12.45 16.51 -6.75
N LEU A 45 -11.58 16.02 -5.86
CA LEU A 45 -11.88 14.89 -4.97
C LEU A 45 -11.94 15.37 -3.53
N LYS A 46 -13.04 15.05 -2.85
CA LYS A 46 -13.23 15.39 -1.45
C LYS A 46 -13.54 14.15 -0.63
N LEU A 47 -12.72 13.88 0.39
CA LEU A 47 -12.97 12.80 1.32
C LEU A 47 -14.20 13.13 2.18
N LYS A 48 -15.21 12.25 2.17
CA LYS A 48 -16.36 12.33 3.08
C LYS A 48 -16.12 11.52 4.33
N GLN A 49 -15.71 10.27 4.15
CA GLN A 49 -15.50 9.31 5.23
C GLN A 49 -14.41 8.32 4.83
N ALA A 50 -13.60 7.91 5.80
CA ALA A 50 -12.68 6.79 5.66
C ALA A 50 -12.69 5.94 6.92
N SER A 51 -12.67 4.63 6.73
CA SER A 51 -12.51 3.64 7.80
C SER A 51 -11.26 2.81 7.51
N VAL A 52 -10.36 2.73 8.49
CA VAL A 52 -9.09 2.00 8.38
C VAL A 52 -9.24 0.66 9.06
N TYR A 53 -8.95 -0.43 8.33
CA TYR A 53 -9.09 -1.80 8.79
C TYR A 53 -7.77 -2.53 8.79
N GLN A 54 -7.51 -3.29 9.86
CA GLN A 54 -6.38 -4.20 9.98
C GLN A 54 -6.89 -5.51 10.58
N PHE A 55 -7.15 -6.49 9.72
CA PHE A 55 -7.50 -7.83 10.19
C PHE A 55 -6.22 -8.63 10.43
N GLU A 56 -6.24 -9.51 11.43
CA GLU A 56 -5.06 -10.26 11.86
C GLU A 56 -4.59 -11.28 10.80
N ASP A 57 -5.52 -11.73 9.96
CA ASP A 57 -5.32 -12.77 8.95
C ASP A 57 -5.15 -12.23 7.52
N LEU A 58 -5.15 -10.91 7.34
CA LEU A 58 -4.79 -10.24 6.09
C LEU A 58 -3.36 -9.69 6.17
N ASP A 59 -2.57 -9.89 5.12
CA ASP A 59 -1.19 -9.43 5.00
C ASP A 59 -1.07 -7.95 4.59
N TYR A 60 -2.18 -7.20 4.65
CA TYR A 60 -2.25 -5.78 4.35
C TYR A 60 -3.27 -5.08 5.24
N ARG A 61 -3.02 -3.79 5.48
CA ARG A 61 -4.04 -2.86 5.96
C ARG A 61 -4.88 -2.41 4.78
N PHE A 62 -6.14 -2.08 4.98
CA PHE A 62 -6.93 -1.45 3.92
C PHE A 62 -7.81 -0.34 4.45
N VAL A 63 -8.21 0.54 3.54
CA VAL A 63 -9.15 1.63 3.81
C VAL A 63 -10.36 1.44 2.92
N VAL A 64 -11.54 1.62 3.50
CA VAL A 64 -12.77 1.87 2.74
C VAL A 64 -13.08 3.36 2.84
N ALA A 65 -13.08 4.04 1.70
CA ALA A 65 -13.25 5.49 1.65
C ALA A 65 -14.43 5.88 0.75
N ASP A 66 -15.25 6.80 1.25
CA ASP A 66 -16.28 7.50 0.51
C ASP A 66 -15.73 8.85 0.03
N ILE A 67 -15.66 9.02 -1.29
CA ILE A 67 -15.07 10.19 -1.95
C ILE A 67 -16.16 10.85 -2.78
N GLU A 68 -16.36 12.14 -2.55
CA GLU A 68 -17.18 13.01 -3.39
C GLU A 68 -16.33 13.52 -4.56
N VAL A 69 -16.91 13.46 -5.74
CA VAL A 69 -16.26 13.78 -7.02
C VAL A 69 -17.01 14.95 -7.63
N SER A 70 -16.34 16.08 -7.79
CA SER A 70 -16.90 17.25 -8.48
C SER A 70 -16.26 17.37 -9.86
N HIS A 71 -17.05 17.73 -10.87
CA HIS A 71 -16.57 18.09 -12.21
C HIS A 71 -15.69 17.03 -12.89
N ALA A 72 -15.96 15.75 -12.58
CA ALA A 72 -15.30 14.58 -13.15
C ALA A 72 -16.28 13.41 -13.29
N ASP A 73 -17.36 13.63 -14.05
CA ASP A 73 -18.54 12.76 -14.10
C ASP A 73 -18.28 11.31 -14.53
N ASP A 74 -17.18 11.06 -15.24
CA ASP A 74 -16.84 9.74 -15.77
C ASP A 74 -15.69 9.05 -14.99
N LEU A 75 -15.26 9.66 -13.87
CA LEU A 75 -14.24 9.10 -12.99
C LEU A 75 -14.76 7.81 -12.35
N GLN A 76 -13.93 6.78 -12.37
CA GLN A 76 -14.19 5.51 -11.74
C GLN A 76 -13.07 5.17 -10.76
N ALA A 77 -13.34 4.23 -9.84
CA ALA A 77 -12.34 3.74 -8.91
C ALA A 77 -11.07 3.27 -9.64
N LYS A 78 -11.22 2.54 -10.75
CA LYS A 78 -10.11 2.03 -11.59
C LYS A 78 -9.17 3.12 -12.14
N ASP A 79 -9.64 4.36 -12.22
CA ASP A 79 -8.86 5.50 -12.75
C ASP A 79 -8.01 6.17 -11.65
N LEU A 80 -8.02 5.60 -10.43
CA LEU A 80 -7.29 6.10 -9.26
C LEU A 80 -6.08 5.21 -8.93
N ILE A 81 -5.04 5.88 -8.43
CA ILE A 81 -3.77 5.29 -8.01
C ILE A 81 -3.41 5.82 -6.63
N THR A 82 -2.87 4.94 -5.79
CA THR A 82 -2.36 5.33 -4.47
C THR A 82 -0.96 5.94 -4.56
N SER A 83 -0.56 6.71 -3.55
CA SER A 83 0.82 7.21 -3.39
C SER A 83 1.87 6.10 -3.31
N GLU A 84 1.47 4.85 -3.03
CA GLU A 84 2.32 3.66 -3.06
C GLU A 84 2.41 3.02 -4.47
N GLY A 85 1.76 3.62 -5.47
CA GLY A 85 1.74 3.13 -6.85
C GLY A 85 0.74 2.01 -7.11
N VAL A 86 -0.19 1.74 -6.19
CA VAL A 86 -1.21 0.70 -6.40
C VAL A 86 -2.37 1.28 -7.20
N SER A 87 -2.60 0.72 -8.38
CA SER A 87 -3.79 1.04 -9.17
C SER A 87 -5.01 0.32 -8.62
N LEU A 88 -6.08 1.07 -8.38
CA LEU A 88 -7.37 0.50 -7.95
C LEU A 88 -8.07 -0.30 -9.07
N ALA A 89 -7.52 -0.31 -10.29
CA ALA A 89 -7.92 -1.25 -11.35
C ALA A 89 -7.41 -2.68 -11.12
N LYS A 90 -6.42 -2.86 -10.23
CA LYS A 90 -5.70 -4.13 -10.03
C LYS A 90 -5.94 -4.69 -8.63
N LEU A 91 -7.21 -4.75 -8.23
CA LEU A 91 -7.60 -5.21 -6.89
C LEU A 91 -7.84 -6.71 -6.77
N ASP A 92 -7.76 -7.47 -7.87
CA ASP A 92 -8.09 -8.90 -7.91
C ASP A 92 -7.34 -9.72 -6.85
N LYS A 93 -6.03 -9.48 -6.68
CA LYS A 93 -5.23 -10.16 -5.64
C LYS A 93 -5.82 -9.92 -4.25
N TYR A 94 -6.16 -8.68 -3.91
CA TYR A 94 -6.70 -8.33 -2.60
C TYR A 94 -8.08 -8.92 -2.40
N LYS A 95 -8.93 -8.88 -3.44
CA LYS A 95 -10.25 -9.50 -3.44
C LYS A 95 -10.17 -11.00 -3.22
N THR A 96 -9.30 -11.70 -3.95
CA THR A 96 -9.05 -13.13 -3.78
C THR A 96 -8.64 -13.44 -2.34
N THR A 97 -7.62 -12.76 -1.81
CA THR A 97 -7.18 -12.96 -0.43
C THR A 97 -8.29 -12.66 0.59
N PHE A 98 -9.06 -11.60 0.40
CA PHE A 98 -10.20 -11.25 1.26
C PHE A 98 -11.25 -12.36 1.28
N THR A 99 -11.58 -12.92 0.10
CA THR A 99 -12.56 -14.00 -0.02
C THR A 99 -12.03 -15.36 0.46
N GLU A 100 -10.73 -15.65 0.30
CA GLU A 100 -10.07 -16.85 0.83
C GLU A 100 -10.07 -16.87 2.36
N LYS A 101 -10.06 -15.69 2.99
CA LYS A 101 -10.25 -15.51 4.44
C LYS A 101 -11.71 -15.47 4.88
N GLU A 102 -12.60 -15.97 4.03
CA GLU A 102 -14.05 -16.07 4.29
C GLU A 102 -14.75 -14.73 4.54
N TYR A 103 -14.12 -13.62 4.17
CA TYR A 103 -14.75 -12.31 4.18
C TYR A 103 -15.53 -12.06 2.89
N ASP A 104 -16.71 -11.49 3.05
CA ASP A 104 -17.59 -11.12 1.94
C ASP A 104 -17.17 -9.76 1.37
N TRP A 105 -16.47 -9.78 0.25
CA TRP A 105 -16.08 -8.58 -0.48
C TRP A 105 -17.27 -7.66 -0.81
N ASN A 106 -18.47 -8.22 -1.00
CA ASN A 106 -19.66 -7.43 -1.33
C ASN A 106 -20.14 -6.58 -0.15
N LYS A 107 -19.82 -6.98 1.09
CA LYS A 107 -20.17 -6.20 2.30
C LYS A 107 -19.36 -4.93 2.46
N LEU A 108 -18.24 -4.78 1.74
CA LEU A 108 -17.53 -3.50 1.63
C LEU A 108 -18.39 -2.43 0.95
N GLY A 109 -19.44 -2.83 0.22
CA GLY A 109 -20.39 -1.92 -0.43
C GLY A 109 -19.75 -1.02 -1.49
N LEU A 110 -18.66 -1.49 -2.11
CA LEU A 110 -17.87 -0.71 -3.06
C LEU A 110 -18.73 -0.21 -4.23
N LYS A 111 -18.48 1.02 -4.63
CA LYS A 111 -19.12 1.67 -5.77
C LYS A 111 -18.02 2.07 -6.75
N GLU A 112 -17.60 1.10 -7.55
CA GLU A 112 -16.50 1.26 -8.50
C GLU A 112 -16.81 2.28 -9.60
N LYS A 113 -18.10 2.50 -9.88
CA LYS A 113 -18.62 3.56 -10.73
C LYS A 113 -19.25 4.65 -9.86
N GLN A 114 -19.04 5.90 -10.26
CA GLN A 114 -19.66 7.05 -9.63
C GLN A 114 -21.19 6.93 -9.60
N GLN A 115 -21.78 7.16 -8.43
CA GLN A 115 -23.23 7.25 -8.23
C GLN A 115 -23.50 8.54 -7.45
N ASN A 116 -24.27 9.45 -8.03
CA ASN A 116 -24.58 10.76 -7.41
C ASN A 116 -23.33 11.52 -6.95
N HIS A 117 -22.32 11.65 -7.82
CA HIS A 117 -21.06 12.33 -7.50
C HIS A 117 -20.27 11.67 -6.35
N GLN A 118 -20.49 10.40 -6.08
CA GLN A 118 -19.79 9.66 -5.04
C GLN A 118 -19.24 8.34 -5.55
N ILE A 119 -18.03 8.01 -5.12
CA ILE A 119 -17.41 6.69 -5.27
C ILE A 119 -17.07 6.15 -3.89
N ARG A 120 -17.28 4.84 -3.70
CA ARG A 120 -16.80 4.12 -2.51
C ARG A 120 -15.71 3.17 -2.96
N VAL A 121 -14.51 3.39 -2.47
CA VAL A 121 -13.31 2.69 -2.94
C VAL A 121 -12.67 1.87 -1.84
N PHE A 122 -12.10 0.73 -2.25
CA PHE A 122 -11.18 -0.05 -1.44
C PHE A 122 -9.76 0.39 -1.78
N ILE A 123 -8.96 0.67 -0.76
CA ILE A 123 -7.59 1.15 -0.91
C ILE A 123 -6.69 0.24 -0.07
N PRO A 124 -5.89 -0.64 -0.68
CA PRO A 124 -4.89 -1.38 0.06
C PRO A 124 -3.77 -0.42 0.50
N VAL A 125 -3.24 -0.65 1.70
CA VAL A 125 -2.08 0.06 2.21
C VAL A 125 -0.99 -0.96 2.52
N LEU A 126 0.12 -0.85 1.79
CA LEU A 126 1.20 -1.84 1.84
C LEU A 126 2.18 -1.53 2.97
N ASP A 127 2.53 -0.27 3.16
CA ASP A 127 3.36 0.18 4.25
C ASP A 127 2.51 0.43 5.51
N SER A 128 2.63 -0.48 6.47
CA SER A 128 1.97 -0.40 7.78
C SER A 128 2.37 0.84 8.60
N LYS A 129 3.51 1.48 8.28
CA LYS A 129 3.99 2.69 8.96
C LYS A 129 3.42 3.98 8.37
N LEU A 130 2.75 3.91 7.21
CA LEU A 130 2.15 5.11 6.61
C LEU A 130 1.08 5.70 7.52
N THR A 131 1.22 7.00 7.75
CA THR A 131 0.25 7.82 8.48
C THR A 131 -0.74 8.51 7.54
N LYS A 132 -0.47 8.52 6.24
CA LYS A 132 -1.29 9.12 5.18
C LYS A 132 -1.13 8.35 3.87
N ILE A 133 -2.21 8.18 3.12
CA ILE A 133 -2.20 7.71 1.74
C ILE A 133 -2.89 8.75 0.86
N THR A 134 -2.31 9.03 -0.30
CA THR A 134 -2.90 9.96 -1.27
C THR A 134 -3.47 9.15 -2.43
N LEU A 135 -4.67 9.47 -2.88
CA LEU A 135 -5.19 9.00 -4.15
C LEU A 135 -5.04 10.10 -5.20
N THR A 136 -4.54 9.74 -6.37
CA THR A 136 -4.46 10.59 -7.56
C THR A 136 -5.17 9.90 -8.73
N SER A 137 -5.48 10.64 -9.80
CA SER A 137 -6.01 10.02 -11.02
C SER A 137 -5.03 10.09 -12.18
N ASP A 138 -4.97 9.00 -12.95
CA ASP A 138 -4.26 8.98 -14.23
C ASP A 138 -5.05 9.68 -15.34
N LYS A 139 -6.38 9.74 -15.19
CA LYS A 139 -7.30 10.25 -16.21
C LYS A 139 -7.46 11.77 -16.10
N TYR A 140 -7.55 12.27 -14.87
CA TYR A 140 -7.74 13.67 -14.56
C TYR A 140 -6.47 14.22 -13.91
N LYS A 141 -5.85 15.21 -14.56
CA LYS A 141 -4.66 15.85 -14.03
C LYS A 141 -5.00 16.72 -12.82
N ASP A 142 -4.05 16.81 -11.90
CA ASP A 142 -4.08 17.70 -10.74
C ASP A 142 -5.20 17.42 -9.72
N ILE A 143 -5.85 16.25 -9.78
CA ILE A 143 -6.76 15.80 -8.72
C ILE A 143 -6.06 14.90 -7.73
N SER A 144 -6.24 15.19 -6.45
CA SER A 144 -5.73 14.35 -5.37
C SER A 144 -6.62 14.44 -4.15
N VAL A 145 -6.64 13.36 -3.37
CA VAL A 145 -7.27 13.35 -2.05
C VAL A 145 -6.38 12.64 -1.06
N ASP A 146 -6.12 13.31 0.05
CA ASP A 146 -5.34 12.79 1.16
C ASP A 146 -6.25 12.09 2.16
N ILE A 147 -5.83 10.91 2.60
CA ILE A 147 -6.55 10.09 3.58
C ILE A 147 -5.62 9.81 4.74
N ALA A 148 -6.02 10.29 5.93
CA ALA A 148 -5.28 10.06 7.16
C ALA A 148 -5.49 8.62 7.66
N LEU A 149 -4.38 7.97 8.00
CA LEU A 149 -4.33 6.55 8.40
C LEU A 149 -4.03 6.34 9.88
N ASN A 150 -3.66 7.42 10.58
CA ASN A 150 -3.48 7.47 12.03
C ASN A 150 -4.81 7.60 12.80
N THR A 151 -5.93 7.29 12.14
CA THR A 151 -7.26 7.23 12.75
C THR A 151 -7.44 5.89 13.49
N LYS A 152 -8.57 5.75 14.20
CA LYS A 152 -8.87 4.52 14.94
C LYS A 152 -8.90 3.33 13.97
N ILE A 153 -7.98 2.38 14.16
CA ILE A 153 -7.91 1.14 13.38
C ILE A 153 -9.02 0.20 13.86
N ILE A 154 -9.78 -0.34 12.91
CA ILE A 154 -10.81 -1.35 13.14
C ILE A 154 -10.20 -2.73 12.90
N THR A 155 -10.09 -3.51 13.96
CA THR A 155 -9.60 -4.90 13.90
C THR A 155 -10.72 -5.93 13.93
N ASP A 156 -11.94 -5.53 14.32
CA ASP A 156 -13.12 -6.38 14.30
C ASP A 156 -13.57 -6.63 12.85
N ASN A 157 -13.64 -7.90 12.48
CA ASN A 157 -13.93 -8.37 11.13
C ASN A 157 -15.36 -8.92 10.98
N LYS A 158 -16.14 -8.99 12.08
CA LYS A 158 -17.48 -9.62 12.12
C LYS A 158 -18.46 -9.06 11.11
N GLU A 159 -18.37 -7.76 10.81
CA GLU A 159 -19.22 -7.12 9.82
C GLU A 159 -19.03 -7.77 8.44
N PHE A 160 -17.79 -8.15 8.10
CA PHE A 160 -17.42 -8.66 6.78
C PHE A 160 -17.42 -10.18 6.69
N SER A 161 -17.41 -10.92 7.80
CA SER A 161 -17.48 -12.39 7.77
C SER A 161 -18.72 -12.87 7.02
N THR A 162 -18.57 -13.86 6.14
CA THR A 162 -19.72 -14.53 5.51
C THR A 162 -20.56 -15.22 6.61
N ALA A 163 -21.88 -15.06 6.58
CA ALA A 163 -22.74 -15.78 7.54
C ALA A 163 -22.55 -17.28 7.29
N ALA A 164 -22.16 -18.02 8.33
CA ALA A 164 -21.78 -19.42 8.27
C ALA A 164 -22.74 -20.23 7.37
N LYS A 165 -22.23 -20.63 6.19
CA LYS A 165 -22.84 -21.74 5.46
C LYS A 165 -22.68 -22.95 6.37
N ALA A 166 -23.78 -23.70 6.56
CA ALA A 166 -23.84 -24.88 7.42
C ALA A 166 -22.53 -25.66 7.38
N THR A 167 -21.93 -25.83 8.56
CA THR A 167 -20.67 -26.54 8.80
C THR A 167 -20.64 -27.78 7.91
N PRO A 168 -19.81 -27.80 6.84
CA PRO A 168 -19.37 -29.09 6.32
C PRO A 168 -18.73 -29.78 7.52
N THR A 169 -19.09 -31.04 7.78
CA THR A 169 -18.37 -31.92 8.71
C THR A 169 -16.92 -31.47 8.82
N PRO A 170 -16.42 -31.09 10.01
CA PRO A 170 -15.22 -30.28 10.13
C PRO A 170 -14.13 -30.92 9.28
N ALA A 171 -13.78 -30.24 8.18
CA ALA A 171 -12.42 -30.36 7.68
C ALA A 171 -11.56 -29.95 8.88
N PRO A 172 -10.58 -30.78 9.27
CA PRO A 172 -9.97 -30.67 10.58
C PRO A 172 -9.52 -29.24 10.79
N THR A 173 -10.00 -28.62 11.87
CA THR A 173 -9.23 -27.56 12.51
C THR A 173 -7.85 -28.16 12.66
N ILE A 174 -6.86 -27.64 11.92
CA ILE A 174 -5.46 -27.87 12.25
C ILE A 174 -5.23 -27.09 13.55
N THR A 175 -5.74 -27.67 14.63
CA THR A 175 -5.04 -27.62 15.89
C THR A 175 -3.72 -28.29 15.53
N PRO A 176 -2.58 -27.60 15.57
CA PRO A 176 -1.31 -28.31 15.50
C PRO A 176 -1.44 -29.41 16.53
N THR A 177 -1.34 -30.67 16.11
CA THR A 177 -1.24 -31.77 17.06
C THR A 177 0.13 -31.60 17.68
N ASP A 178 0.18 -30.73 18.69
CA ASP A 178 1.37 -30.07 19.18
C ASP A 178 2.26 -31.08 19.87
N ASN A 179 3.37 -31.42 19.23
CA ASN A 179 4.52 -32.07 19.88
C ASN A 179 5.87 -31.55 19.34
N THR A 180 5.92 -30.41 18.64
CA THR A 180 7.17 -29.84 18.09
C THR A 180 7.26 -28.33 18.27
N HIS A 181 8.48 -27.85 18.55
CA HIS A 181 8.80 -26.50 19.05
C HIS A 181 8.74 -25.37 17.99
N TYR A 182 8.67 -25.69 16.69
CA TYR A 182 8.59 -24.69 15.61
C TYR A 182 7.77 -25.17 14.41
N ALA A 183 7.39 -24.24 13.53
CA ALA A 183 6.77 -24.47 12.23
C ALA A 183 7.71 -23.99 11.12
N ILE A 184 7.88 -24.79 10.07
CA ILE A 184 8.68 -24.45 8.88
C ILE A 184 7.79 -24.44 7.63
N PHE A 185 7.97 -23.43 6.78
CA PHE A 185 7.24 -23.30 5.52
C PHE A 185 8.05 -22.57 4.47
N GLU A 186 7.74 -22.82 3.20
CA GLU A 186 8.36 -22.11 2.07
C GLU A 186 7.67 -20.77 1.82
N LEU A 187 8.47 -19.80 1.39
CA LEU A 187 8.03 -18.49 0.91
C LEU A 187 8.13 -18.43 -0.62
N PRO A 188 7.14 -18.95 -1.36
CA PRO A 188 7.20 -18.99 -2.82
C PRO A 188 7.21 -17.57 -3.40
N ASN A 189 8.03 -17.36 -4.45
CA ASN A 189 8.12 -16.11 -5.19
C ASN A 189 8.33 -14.85 -4.31
N THR A 190 9.01 -15.01 -3.17
CA THR A 190 9.19 -13.93 -2.21
C THR A 190 10.44 -13.12 -2.54
N ALA A 191 10.27 -11.81 -2.68
CA ALA A 191 11.39 -10.88 -2.71
C ALA A 191 11.90 -10.67 -1.29
N LEU A 192 13.20 -10.89 -1.10
CA LEU A 192 13.91 -10.50 0.11
C LEU A 192 14.48 -9.10 -0.08
N VAL A 193 14.57 -8.37 1.03
CA VAL A 193 15.14 -7.03 1.12
C VAL A 193 16.23 -7.07 2.16
N GLN A 194 17.32 -6.36 1.91
CA GLN A 194 18.39 -6.18 2.88
C GLN A 194 18.52 -4.71 3.24
N ARG A 195 18.64 -4.44 4.54
CA ARG A 195 18.92 -3.10 5.04
C ARG A 195 20.44 -2.89 5.16
N ILE A 196 20.98 -1.94 4.42
CA ILE A 196 22.40 -1.56 4.47
C ILE A 196 22.45 -0.06 4.76
N ASP A 197 23.08 0.33 5.87
CA ASP A 197 23.22 1.73 6.32
C ASP A 197 21.89 2.52 6.31
N GLY A 198 20.78 1.86 6.67
CA GLY A 198 19.44 2.45 6.71
C GLY A 198 18.71 2.53 5.36
N MET A 199 19.36 2.13 4.26
CA MET A 199 18.73 1.98 2.94
C MET A 199 18.28 0.55 2.70
N GLU A 200 17.17 0.40 2.00
CA GLU A 200 16.61 -0.90 1.64
C GLU A 200 17.00 -1.24 0.19
N VAL A 201 17.71 -2.35 0.01
CA VAL A 201 18.14 -2.85 -1.30
C VAL A 201 17.53 -4.23 -1.57
N ALA A 202 17.21 -4.50 -2.84
CA ALA A 202 16.72 -5.81 -3.23
C ALA A 202 17.79 -6.87 -2.97
N TYR A 203 17.44 -7.92 -2.22
CA TYR A 203 18.33 -9.04 -1.95
C TYR A 203 18.30 -10.00 -3.14
N SER A 204 19.44 -10.14 -3.82
CA SER A 204 19.53 -10.94 -5.03
C SER A 204 19.59 -12.43 -4.69
N LEU A 205 18.56 -13.17 -5.13
CA LEU A 205 18.48 -14.61 -4.95
C LEU A 205 18.88 -15.33 -6.25
N PRO A 206 19.71 -16.38 -6.18
CA PRO A 206 19.93 -17.29 -7.30
C PRO A 206 18.62 -17.90 -7.81
N SER A 207 18.52 -18.21 -9.11
CA SER A 207 17.30 -18.75 -9.72
C SER A 207 16.86 -20.11 -9.16
N GLN A 208 17.77 -20.84 -8.53
CA GLN A 208 17.55 -22.14 -7.88
C GLN A 208 17.38 -22.03 -6.36
N ALA A 209 17.37 -20.81 -5.83
CA ALA A 209 17.20 -20.58 -4.41
C ALA A 209 15.72 -20.70 -4.02
N ARG A 210 15.49 -21.40 -2.91
CA ARG A 210 14.21 -21.47 -2.20
C ARG A 210 14.38 -20.75 -0.87
N VAL A 211 13.36 -20.01 -0.46
CA VAL A 211 13.37 -19.29 0.80
C VAL A 211 12.46 -20.03 1.78
N PHE A 212 13.02 -20.50 2.88
CA PHE A 212 12.26 -21.09 3.98
C PHE A 212 12.16 -20.11 5.14
N ALA A 213 10.98 -20.07 5.76
CA ALA A 213 10.71 -19.33 6.97
C ALA A 213 10.42 -20.32 8.10
N VAL A 214 11.08 -20.10 9.23
CA VAL A 214 10.86 -20.88 10.45
C VAL A 214 10.28 -19.97 11.52
N ARG A 215 9.07 -20.31 11.98
CA ARG A 215 8.38 -19.63 13.08
C ARG A 215 8.49 -20.47 14.35
N LEU A 216 9.03 -19.88 15.42
CA LEU A 216 9.10 -20.53 16.72
C LEU A 216 7.75 -20.43 17.42
N LYS A 217 7.29 -21.52 18.06
CA LYS A 217 6.00 -21.55 18.77
C LYS A 217 6.12 -21.08 20.22
N GLU A 218 7.27 -21.31 20.85
CA GLU A 218 7.49 -20.92 22.24
C GLU A 218 7.81 -19.43 22.35
N ALA A 219 6.97 -18.71 23.10
CA ALA A 219 7.27 -17.35 23.52
C ALA A 219 8.46 -17.37 24.48
N ASN A 220 9.65 -17.12 23.94
CA ASN A 220 10.91 -17.07 24.68
C ASN A 220 11.47 -15.64 24.64
N SER A 221 11.88 -15.14 25.81
CA SER A 221 12.53 -13.83 25.95
C SER A 221 14.05 -13.88 25.69
N LYS A 222 14.63 -15.07 25.47
CA LYS A 222 16.04 -15.19 25.08
C LYS A 222 16.23 -14.68 23.65
N LYS A 223 17.19 -13.78 23.47
CA LYS A 223 17.60 -13.25 22.17
C LYS A 223 18.35 -14.30 21.37
N ILE A 224 17.92 -14.52 20.13
CA ILE A 224 18.51 -15.49 19.20
C ILE A 224 19.60 -14.79 18.40
N VAL A 225 20.84 -15.28 18.47
CA VAL A 225 22.00 -14.69 17.78
C VAL A 225 22.53 -15.57 16.64
N GLY A 226 22.05 -16.81 16.55
CA GLY A 226 22.37 -17.72 15.47
C GLY A 226 21.28 -18.76 15.28
N ALA A 227 21.07 -19.18 14.04
CA ALA A 227 20.18 -20.28 13.73
C ALA A 227 20.72 -21.06 12.53
N VAL A 228 20.64 -22.39 12.61
CA VAL A 228 21.09 -23.30 11.55
C VAL A 228 19.97 -24.28 11.26
N LEU A 229 19.57 -24.35 10.00
CA LEU A 229 18.63 -25.33 9.49
C LEU A 229 19.42 -26.49 8.88
N ASN A 230 19.29 -27.68 9.47
CA ASN A 230 19.74 -28.92 8.85
C ASN A 230 18.63 -29.40 7.93
N VAL A 231 18.87 -29.35 6.62
CA VAL A 231 17.91 -29.83 5.62
C VAL A 231 18.11 -31.32 5.34
N THR A 232 17.13 -31.95 4.69
CA THR A 232 17.07 -33.40 4.50
C THR A 232 18.18 -33.99 3.63
N THR A 233 18.81 -33.14 2.81
CA THR A 233 20.00 -33.50 2.03
C THR A 233 21.26 -33.64 2.88
N GLY A 234 21.20 -33.29 4.17
CA GLY A 234 22.33 -33.25 5.09
C GLY A 234 23.10 -31.92 5.07
N GLU A 235 22.70 -30.97 4.21
CA GLU A 235 23.26 -29.63 4.20
C GLU A 235 22.83 -28.84 5.45
N LYS A 236 23.76 -28.02 5.96
CA LYS A 236 23.51 -27.11 7.07
C LYS A 236 23.47 -25.68 6.54
N VAL A 237 22.32 -25.03 6.69
CA VAL A 237 22.07 -23.70 6.16
C VAL A 237 21.96 -22.72 7.32
N ASN A 238 22.78 -21.67 7.31
CA ASN A 238 22.67 -20.61 8.30
C ASN A 238 21.47 -19.72 8.00
N ALA A 239 20.83 -19.19 9.05
CA ALA A 239 19.84 -18.15 8.86
C ALA A 239 20.47 -16.90 8.24
N GLU A 240 19.68 -16.20 7.46
CA GLU A 240 20.05 -14.91 6.88
C GLU A 240 20.28 -13.87 7.97
N ASP A 241 21.15 -12.90 7.67
CA ASP A 241 21.46 -11.80 8.59
C ASP A 241 20.20 -11.07 9.06
N SER A 242 20.19 -10.56 10.29
CA SER A 242 19.10 -9.77 10.86
C SER A 242 18.66 -8.58 10.00
N ALA A 243 19.55 -8.08 9.13
CA ALA A 243 19.28 -7.03 8.16
C ALA A 243 18.49 -7.51 6.92
N VAL A 244 18.45 -8.81 6.66
CA VAL A 244 17.69 -9.43 5.57
C VAL A 244 16.31 -9.83 6.09
N TYR A 245 15.26 -9.38 5.42
CA TYR A 245 13.88 -9.70 5.76
C TYR A 245 13.04 -9.86 4.49
N SER A 246 11.84 -10.39 4.63
CA SER A 246 10.87 -10.42 3.54
C SER A 246 9.86 -9.31 3.75
N VAL A 247 9.18 -8.88 2.67
CA VAL A 247 8.09 -7.92 2.78
C VAL A 247 6.98 -8.38 3.75
N ARG A 248 6.83 -9.71 3.93
CA ARG A 248 5.81 -10.32 4.79
C ARG A 248 6.22 -10.54 6.24
N TYR A 249 7.52 -10.73 6.49
CA TYR A 249 8.02 -11.16 7.79
C TYR A 249 9.34 -10.48 8.13
N ASP A 250 9.38 -9.88 9.32
CA ASP A 250 10.61 -9.46 10.00
C ASP A 250 11.49 -10.70 10.25
N ASN A 251 12.81 -10.51 10.19
CA ASN A 251 13.76 -11.55 10.59
C ASN A 251 13.91 -11.58 12.10
N LEU A 252 13.77 -12.76 12.68
CA LEU A 252 13.84 -13.01 14.13
C LEU A 252 15.29 -13.04 14.65
N LEU A 253 16.30 -13.06 13.77
CA LEU A 253 17.70 -13.01 14.18
C LEU A 253 18.02 -11.69 14.90
N ASN A 254 18.79 -11.77 15.99
CA ASN A 254 19.06 -10.69 16.95
C ASN A 254 17.84 -10.20 17.75
N LEU A 255 16.73 -10.92 17.73
CA LEU A 255 15.52 -10.61 18.48
C LEU A 255 15.10 -11.77 19.38
N SER A 256 14.14 -11.52 20.27
CA SER A 256 13.45 -12.56 21.04
C SER A 256 12.04 -12.78 20.48
N VAL A 257 11.50 -13.98 20.67
CA VAL A 257 10.12 -14.29 20.25
C VAL A 257 9.12 -13.44 21.04
N ALA A 258 9.43 -13.14 22.31
CA ALA A 258 8.59 -12.28 23.14
C ALA A 258 8.47 -10.84 22.58
N ASP A 259 9.53 -10.30 22.00
CA ASP A 259 9.52 -8.94 21.43
C ASP A 259 8.83 -8.89 20.06
N LYS A 260 8.96 -9.96 19.27
CA LYS A 260 8.43 -10.06 17.90
C LYS A 260 7.82 -11.45 17.64
N PRO A 261 6.61 -11.73 18.14
CA PRO A 261 6.01 -13.07 18.09
C PRO A 261 5.69 -13.56 16.67
N ASN A 262 5.58 -12.65 15.71
CA ASN A 262 5.28 -12.98 14.30
C ASN A 262 6.52 -12.98 13.39
N ALA A 263 7.71 -12.65 13.91
CA ALA A 263 8.94 -12.70 13.13
C ALA A 263 9.37 -14.16 12.87
N VAL A 264 10.14 -14.36 11.81
CA VAL A 264 10.59 -15.69 11.38
C VAL A 264 12.09 -15.70 11.19
N LEU A 265 12.72 -16.85 11.34
CA LEU A 265 14.08 -17.07 10.87
C LEU A 265 14.02 -17.38 9.38
N LEU A 266 14.78 -16.64 8.58
CA LEU A 266 14.82 -16.81 7.13
C LEU A 266 16.04 -17.63 6.73
N PHE A 267 15.85 -18.57 5.82
CA PHE A 267 16.90 -19.42 5.27
C PHE A 267 16.79 -19.42 3.75
N VAL A 268 17.90 -19.14 3.07
CA VAL A 268 18.00 -19.28 1.61
C VAL A 268 18.74 -20.58 1.31
N VAL A 269 18.05 -21.52 0.66
CA VAL A 269 18.59 -22.85 0.36
C VAL A 269 18.66 -23.06 -1.14
N LEU A 270 19.77 -23.60 -1.62
CA LEU A 270 19.92 -23.99 -3.03
C LEU A 270 19.43 -25.43 -3.20
N ASP A 271 18.23 -25.60 -3.74
CA ASP A 271 17.62 -26.91 -3.93
C ASP A 271 17.10 -27.07 -5.37
N PRO A 272 18.01 -27.24 -6.34
CA PRO A 272 17.67 -27.33 -7.75
C PRO A 272 16.76 -28.52 -8.08
N GLU A 273 16.85 -29.60 -7.29
CA GLU A 273 16.09 -30.84 -7.49
C GLU A 273 14.78 -30.88 -6.71
N ARG A 274 14.46 -29.84 -5.91
CA ARG A 274 13.28 -29.80 -5.02
C ARG A 274 13.20 -31.03 -4.10
N SER A 275 14.34 -31.42 -3.57
CA SER A 275 14.53 -32.63 -2.78
C SER A 275 14.28 -32.43 -1.28
N ILE A 276 14.15 -31.18 -0.83
CA ILE A 276 13.98 -30.88 0.60
C ILE A 276 12.56 -31.22 1.06
N VAL A 277 12.48 -32.10 2.06
CA VAL A 277 11.23 -32.43 2.78
C VAL A 277 11.20 -31.64 4.09
N LEU A 278 10.29 -30.68 4.21
CA LEU A 278 10.30 -29.72 5.31
C LEU A 278 10.13 -30.39 6.68
N GLY A 279 9.34 -31.46 6.75
CA GLY A 279 9.04 -32.18 7.99
C GLY A 279 10.23 -32.94 8.58
N ASP A 280 11.27 -33.19 7.78
CA ASP A 280 12.47 -33.91 8.20
C ASP A 280 13.64 -32.94 8.47
N CYS A 281 13.42 -31.63 8.39
CA CYS A 281 14.43 -30.63 8.73
C CYS A 281 14.55 -30.45 10.25
N SER A 282 15.76 -30.23 10.75
CA SER A 282 16.00 -29.86 12.16
C SER A 282 16.59 -28.44 12.28
N LEU A 283 16.25 -27.73 13.35
CA LEU A 283 16.70 -26.38 13.63
C LEU A 283 17.59 -26.37 14.87
N THR A 284 18.77 -25.79 14.75
CA THR A 284 19.63 -25.46 15.89
C THR A 284 19.59 -23.95 16.13
N LEU A 285 19.19 -23.52 17.32
CA LEU A 285 19.26 -22.13 17.75
C LEU A 285 20.47 -21.89 18.65
N THR A 286 21.06 -20.71 18.54
CA THR A 286 22.06 -20.17 19.45
C THR A 286 21.52 -18.89 20.06
N TYR A 287 21.47 -18.85 21.39
CA TYR A 287 21.04 -17.67 22.14
C TYR A 287 22.23 -16.79 22.54
N GLU A 288 21.98 -15.52 22.85
CA GLU A 288 23.01 -14.56 23.29
C GLU A 288 23.77 -15.03 24.54
N SER A 289 23.17 -15.89 25.36
CA SER A 289 23.80 -16.55 26.51
C SER A 289 24.90 -17.56 26.13
N GLY A 290 25.03 -17.91 24.85
CA GLY A 290 25.88 -18.99 24.35
C GLY A 290 25.23 -20.38 24.42
N GLU A 291 24.00 -20.47 24.92
CA GLU A 291 23.21 -21.70 24.93
C GLU A 291 22.78 -22.09 23.52
N THR A 292 22.93 -23.37 23.18
CA THR A 292 22.48 -23.93 21.90
C THR A 292 21.41 -24.99 22.12
N VAL A 293 20.31 -24.91 21.37
CA VAL A 293 19.18 -25.85 21.45
C VAL A 293 18.88 -26.38 20.06
N GLU A 294 18.88 -27.71 19.93
CA GLU A 294 18.44 -28.40 18.71
C GLU A 294 16.99 -28.84 18.85
N MET A 295 16.21 -28.65 17.79
CA MET A 295 14.79 -28.95 17.70
C MET A 295 14.48 -29.63 16.36
N SER A 296 13.56 -30.58 16.35
CA SER A 296 13.02 -31.18 15.12
C SER A 296 11.73 -30.47 14.69
N GLY A 297 11.56 -30.27 13.38
CA GLY A 297 10.38 -29.63 12.79
C GLY A 297 9.30 -30.63 12.39
N GLU A 298 8.14 -30.12 12.02
CA GLU A 298 7.15 -30.84 11.21
C GLU A 298 6.66 -29.89 10.10
N GLU A 299 6.35 -30.45 8.94
CA GLU A 299 5.88 -29.72 7.76
C GLU A 299 4.49 -29.14 8.02
N VAL A 300 4.31 -27.85 7.79
CA VAL A 300 2.98 -27.26 7.70
C VAL A 300 2.63 -27.18 6.21
N THR A 301 1.84 -28.13 5.72
CA THR A 301 1.21 -28.01 4.40
C THR A 301 0.17 -26.89 4.44
N GLN A 302 0.31 -25.92 3.54
CA GLN A 302 -0.65 -24.84 3.31
C GLN A 302 -1.91 -25.34 2.60
#